data_AF-A0A1Y6KQV4-F1
#
_entry.id   AF-A0A1Y6KQV4-F1
#
_cell.length_a   1.000
_cell.length_b   1.000
_cell.length_c   1.000
_cell.angle_alpha   90.00
_cell.angle_beta   90.00
_cell.angle_gamma   90.00
#
_symmetry.space_group_name_H-M   'P 1'
#
loop_
_entity.id
_entity.type
_entity.pdbx_description
1 polymer ?
#
loop_
_entity_poly.entity_id
_entity_poly.type
_entity_poly.pdbx_seq_one_letter_code
_entity_poly.pdbx_strand_id
1 'polypeptide(L)'
;MIFPIPDTVPGFGTYDVLLQLNFERIWVNFSTPSQQQIQMWLSTNPTATFNWNDVATDTRTVVSVAPGWLATPVNSDWNTAANWTVGSVPLATDTVRLGAPTVTAIDVRQATQVAGLSFLSGAPAHSFNVTGNAGGAASLVISGVGIDDQSGNRPSFVVSGISGNLGTLQFANSATADDAVITTGAFGVTRFTDTSSGGTAQLVANLGGAVDMSGLTSSGISVGSIAGAGNFALGSKTLTTGLLNTDTEVSGVISGAGGSLTKVGNGALILSGSNTYSGGTQLNAGSLVVASNNALGGGTLNMASGQAFLLRTRPTFRSAMPFSSQGAVISRRRQAQRRPSRGRSRMEVLPERWCSTVLERWCWPPLTPTPEGR
;
A
#
# COMPACT_ATOMS: atom_id res chain seq x y z
N MET A 1 4.66 9.96 -37.74
CA MET A 1 3.90 8.74 -38.10
C MET A 1 2.92 9.14 -39.20
N ILE A 2 2.89 8.43 -40.32
CA ILE A 2 2.00 8.74 -41.46
C ILE A 2 0.70 7.96 -41.24
N PHE A 3 -0.45 8.62 -41.28
CA PHE A 3 -1.75 7.99 -41.04
C PHE A 3 -2.64 8.05 -42.29
N PRO A 4 -3.27 6.94 -42.70
CA PRO A 4 -4.31 6.95 -43.72
C PRO A 4 -5.63 7.44 -43.12
N ILE A 5 -6.38 8.25 -43.88
CA ILE A 5 -7.74 8.68 -43.56
C ILE A 5 -8.70 7.64 -44.17
N PRO A 6 -9.77 7.19 -43.47
CA PRO A 6 -10.77 6.30 -44.06
C PRO A 6 -11.54 7.02 -45.18
N ASP A 7 -11.84 6.30 -46.27
CA ASP A 7 -12.37 6.79 -47.55
C ASP A 7 -13.80 7.39 -47.51
N THR A 8 -14.39 7.69 -46.36
CA THR A 8 -15.82 8.05 -46.24
C THR A 8 -16.10 9.44 -45.67
N VAL A 9 -15.22 10.42 -45.90
CA VAL A 9 -15.56 11.84 -45.65
C VAL A 9 -16.06 12.47 -46.96
N PRO A 10 -17.29 13.01 -47.02
CA PRO A 10 -17.83 13.57 -48.26
C PRO A 10 -17.35 15.01 -48.48
N GLY A 11 -16.52 15.21 -49.50
CA GLY A 11 -16.32 16.50 -50.18
C GLY A 11 -15.09 17.32 -49.78
N PHE A 12 -14.53 18.04 -50.77
CA PHE A 12 -13.46 19.02 -50.58
C PHE A 12 -14.00 20.24 -49.81
N GLY A 13 -13.33 20.63 -48.73
CA GLY A 13 -13.75 21.76 -47.91
C GLY A 13 -12.69 22.24 -46.92
N THR A 14 -12.91 23.44 -46.41
CA THR A 14 -12.17 24.00 -45.26
C THR A 14 -12.85 23.53 -43.99
N TYR A 15 -12.12 22.88 -43.09
CA TYR A 15 -12.65 22.42 -41.81
C TYR A 15 -12.05 23.25 -40.68
N ASP A 16 -12.93 23.80 -39.84
CA ASP A 16 -12.52 24.46 -38.60
C ASP A 16 -12.67 23.46 -37.46
N VAL A 17 -11.54 23.09 -36.85
CA VAL A 17 -11.53 22.30 -35.62
C VAL A 17 -11.11 23.21 -34.48
N LEU A 18 -11.98 23.35 -33.48
CA LEU A 18 -11.65 24.07 -32.26
C LEU A 18 -10.88 23.14 -31.33
N LEU A 19 -9.59 23.43 -31.16
CA LEU A 19 -8.76 22.81 -30.13
C LEU A 19 -8.76 23.74 -28.92
N GLN A 20 -9.24 23.23 -27.79
CA GLN A 20 -9.19 23.96 -26.52
C GLN A 20 -8.06 23.38 -25.68
N LEU A 21 -6.97 24.15 -25.57
CA LEU A 21 -5.82 23.83 -24.73
C LEU A 21 -5.79 24.85 -23.61
N ASN A 22 -5.99 24.40 -22.36
CA ASN A 22 -5.78 25.15 -21.11
C ASN A 22 -5.91 26.68 -21.24
N PHE A 23 -7.14 27.14 -21.55
CA PHE A 23 -7.58 28.55 -21.63
C PHE A 23 -7.29 29.34 -22.92
N GLU A 24 -6.58 28.80 -23.90
CA GLU A 24 -6.50 29.38 -25.25
C GLU A 24 -7.35 28.59 -26.25
N ARG A 25 -8.11 29.33 -27.07
CA ARG A 25 -8.83 28.80 -28.23
C ARG A 25 -7.94 28.97 -29.45
N ILE A 26 -7.39 27.88 -29.95
CA ILE A 26 -6.63 27.89 -31.19
C ILE A 26 -7.57 27.44 -32.30
N TRP A 27 -7.81 28.34 -33.26
CA TRP A 27 -8.47 28.00 -34.51
C TRP A 27 -7.45 27.36 -35.44
N VAL A 28 -7.59 26.07 -35.69
CA VAL A 28 -6.79 25.40 -36.71
C VAL A 28 -7.65 25.24 -37.95
N ASN A 29 -7.29 25.98 -39.00
CA ASN A 29 -7.98 25.99 -40.27
C ASN A 29 -7.29 24.99 -41.20
N PHE A 30 -8.01 23.94 -41.60
CA PHE A 30 -7.49 22.95 -42.55
C PHE A 30 -8.11 23.21 -43.92
N SER A 31 -7.29 23.41 -44.95
CA SER A 31 -7.75 23.31 -46.34
C SER A 31 -7.19 22.02 -46.95
N THR A 32 -8.05 21.26 -47.60
CA THR A 32 -7.67 20.00 -48.28
C THR A 32 -7.79 20.21 -49.80
N PRO A 33 -6.71 20.61 -50.51
CA PRO A 33 -6.78 20.76 -51.96
C PRO A 33 -6.77 19.42 -52.69
N SER A 34 -6.35 18.34 -52.02
CA SER A 34 -6.50 16.96 -52.49
C SER A 34 -6.48 16.02 -51.27
N GLN A 35 -6.99 14.80 -51.45
CA GLN A 35 -7.28 13.80 -50.42
C GLN A 35 -6.04 13.21 -49.72
N GLN A 36 -5.01 14.00 -49.45
CA GLN A 36 -3.75 13.52 -48.91
C GLN A 36 -3.23 14.43 -47.80
N GLN A 37 -3.42 13.92 -46.58
CA GLN A 37 -2.59 14.10 -45.39
C GLN A 37 -2.41 15.53 -44.86
N ILE A 38 -3.01 15.76 -43.68
CA ILE A 38 -2.68 16.91 -42.82
C ILE A 38 -1.57 16.48 -41.87
N GLN A 39 -0.42 17.15 -41.95
CA GLN A 39 0.74 16.89 -41.10
C GLN A 39 0.70 17.86 -39.91
N MET A 40 0.19 17.43 -38.75
CA MET A 40 0.18 18.23 -37.53
C MET A 40 1.47 18.00 -36.73
N TRP A 41 2.25 19.06 -36.52
CA TRP A 41 3.36 19.05 -35.58
C TRP A 41 2.85 19.37 -34.17
N LEU A 42 2.42 18.34 -33.43
CA LEU A 42 2.36 18.43 -31.97
C LEU A 42 3.69 17.89 -31.41
N SER A 43 4.67 18.79 -31.35
CA SER A 43 5.85 18.65 -30.50
C SER A 43 5.35 18.46 -29.05
N THR A 44 5.47 17.32 -28.36
CA THR A 44 6.71 16.79 -27.76
C THR A 44 6.61 15.32 -27.24
N ASN A 45 5.75 14.42 -27.73
CA ASN A 45 5.74 13.05 -27.17
C ASN A 45 5.35 11.93 -28.17
N PRO A 46 6.27 11.01 -28.54
CA PRO A 46 6.05 10.04 -29.63
C PRO A 46 5.23 8.79 -29.26
N THR A 47 4.66 8.66 -28.05
CA THR A 47 4.04 7.40 -27.58
C THR A 47 2.52 7.43 -27.37
N ALA A 48 1.83 8.53 -27.67
CA ALA A 48 0.37 8.56 -27.60
C ALA A 48 -0.27 7.98 -28.87
N THR A 49 -0.92 6.81 -28.77
CA THR A 49 -1.76 6.26 -29.84
C THR A 49 -3.21 6.76 -29.69
N PHE A 50 -3.71 7.45 -30.71
CA PHE A 50 -5.09 7.93 -30.83
C PHE A 50 -5.91 6.95 -31.69
N ASN A 51 -7.01 6.41 -31.16
CA ASN A 51 -7.87 5.46 -31.87
C ASN A 51 -9.12 6.18 -32.43
N TRP A 52 -9.25 6.20 -33.76
CA TRP A 52 -10.37 6.88 -34.43
C TRP A 52 -11.74 6.21 -34.21
N ASN A 53 -11.78 4.95 -33.76
CA ASN A 53 -13.03 4.26 -33.47
C ASN A 53 -13.77 4.84 -32.24
N ASP A 54 -13.11 5.68 -31.43
CA ASP A 54 -13.76 6.41 -30.32
C ASP A 54 -14.46 7.70 -30.78
N VAL A 55 -14.32 8.08 -32.05
CA VAL A 55 -14.87 9.32 -32.64
C VAL A 55 -15.90 8.99 -33.71
N ALA A 56 -16.85 8.12 -33.37
CA ALA A 56 -17.96 7.79 -34.24
C ALA A 56 -19.27 7.77 -33.45
N THR A 57 -19.70 8.95 -32.99
CA THR A 57 -21.09 9.46 -33.04
C THR A 57 -21.17 10.69 -32.13
N ASP A 58 -21.32 11.86 -32.75
CA ASP A 58 -21.88 13.09 -32.18
C ASP A 58 -21.59 13.39 -30.70
N THR A 59 -20.48 14.10 -30.44
CA THR A 59 -20.32 15.12 -29.38
C THR A 59 -18.86 15.56 -29.32
N ARG A 60 -18.62 16.87 -29.16
CA ARG A 60 -17.31 17.47 -28.87
C ARG A 60 -16.51 16.63 -27.86
N THR A 61 -15.50 15.92 -28.34
CA THR A 61 -14.59 15.14 -27.50
C THR A 61 -13.41 16.03 -27.12
N VAL A 62 -13.44 16.57 -25.89
CA VAL A 62 -12.26 17.20 -25.27
C VAL A 62 -11.30 16.07 -24.92
N VAL A 63 -10.22 15.89 -25.68
CA VAL A 63 -9.13 14.98 -25.33
C VAL A 63 -8.31 15.65 -24.22
N SER A 64 -8.71 15.48 -22.97
CA SER A 64 -7.87 15.87 -21.83
C SER A 64 -6.67 14.92 -21.76
N VAL A 65 -5.47 15.44 -22.02
CA VAL A 65 -4.24 14.67 -21.85
C VAL A 65 -3.92 14.65 -20.36
N ALA A 66 -4.06 13.49 -19.72
CA ALA A 66 -3.71 13.31 -18.32
C ALA A 66 -2.22 13.69 -18.08
N PRO A 67 -1.89 14.45 -17.03
CA PRO A 67 -0.51 14.84 -16.75
C PRO A 67 0.33 13.59 -16.46
N GLY A 68 1.45 13.47 -17.17
CA GLY A 68 2.40 12.38 -16.99
C GLY A 68 3.72 12.88 -16.44
N TRP A 69 4.37 12.10 -15.58
CA TRP A 69 5.76 12.37 -15.21
C TRP A 69 6.67 12.11 -16.41
N LEU A 70 7.55 13.07 -16.74
CA LEU A 70 8.39 12.96 -17.93
C LEU A 70 9.37 11.79 -17.82
N ALA A 71 9.72 11.21 -18.96
CA ALA A 71 10.76 10.18 -19.03
C ALA A 71 12.13 10.71 -18.58
N THR A 72 12.39 12.00 -18.76
CA THR A 72 13.60 12.69 -18.32
C THR A 72 13.21 13.99 -17.62
N PRO A 73 12.77 13.92 -16.35
CA PRO A 73 12.41 15.12 -15.61
C PRO A 73 13.69 15.92 -15.27
N VAL A 74 13.53 17.23 -15.07
CA VAL A 74 14.64 18.14 -14.75
C VAL A 74 15.20 17.85 -13.36
N ASN A 75 14.33 17.45 -12.42
CA ASN A 75 14.68 17.08 -11.05
C ASN A 75 13.60 16.16 -10.46
N SER A 76 13.69 15.84 -9.16
CA SER A 76 12.71 15.00 -8.45
C SER A 76 11.52 15.77 -7.87
N ASP A 77 11.47 17.10 -7.97
CA ASP A 77 10.46 17.91 -7.28
C ASP A 77 9.09 17.85 -7.99
N TRP A 78 8.06 17.41 -7.27
CA TRP A 78 6.68 17.36 -7.79
C TRP A 78 6.22 18.74 -8.29
N ASN A 79 6.59 19.80 -7.58
CA ASN A 79 6.10 21.15 -7.85
C ASN A 79 6.87 21.88 -8.97
N THR A 80 7.84 21.23 -9.62
CA THR A 80 8.51 21.76 -10.82
C THR A 80 7.66 21.45 -12.07
N ALA A 81 7.00 22.47 -12.62
CA ALA A 81 6.13 22.35 -13.80
C ALA A 81 6.81 21.68 -15.03
N ALA A 82 8.12 21.91 -15.19
CA ALA A 82 8.92 21.33 -16.27
C ALA A 82 9.15 19.81 -16.16
N ASN A 83 8.76 19.16 -15.06
CA ASN A 83 8.81 17.70 -14.90
C ASN A 83 7.57 16.98 -15.46
N TRP A 84 6.54 17.73 -15.88
CA TRP A 84 5.26 17.21 -16.30
C TRP A 84 5.06 17.33 -17.82
N THR A 85 4.46 16.31 -18.45
CA THR A 85 4.18 16.29 -19.90
C THR A 85 3.31 17.44 -20.39
N VAL A 86 2.47 17.99 -19.50
CA VAL A 86 1.57 19.10 -19.78
C VAL A 86 2.19 20.48 -19.51
N GLY A 87 3.43 20.53 -19.01
CA GLY A 87 4.13 21.78 -18.70
C GLY A 87 3.54 22.54 -17.49
N SER A 88 2.69 21.89 -16.69
CA SER A 88 2.06 22.44 -15.49
C SER A 88 1.99 21.38 -14.39
N VAL A 89 1.95 21.81 -13.14
CA VAL A 89 1.77 20.91 -11.99
C VAL A 89 0.35 20.31 -12.00
N PRO A 90 0.18 19.01 -11.72
CA PRO A 90 -1.13 18.36 -11.67
C PRO A 90 -2.09 19.02 -10.67
N LEU A 91 -3.37 19.02 -11.02
CA LEU A 91 -4.47 19.55 -10.23
C LEU A 91 -5.19 18.44 -9.45
N ALA A 92 -6.04 18.84 -8.50
CA ALA A 92 -6.79 17.93 -7.64
C ALA A 92 -7.72 16.95 -8.39
N THR A 93 -8.12 17.29 -9.62
CA THR A 93 -8.97 16.46 -10.49
C THR A 93 -8.19 15.47 -11.34
N ASP A 94 -6.87 15.60 -11.39
CA ASP A 94 -6.05 14.86 -12.35
C ASP A 94 -5.70 13.48 -11.82
N THR A 95 -5.73 12.50 -12.73
CA THR A 95 -5.09 11.19 -12.51
C THR A 95 -3.75 11.20 -13.22
N VAL A 96 -2.67 11.20 -12.45
CA VAL A 96 -1.30 11.29 -12.97
C VAL A 96 -0.86 9.96 -13.55
N ARG A 97 -0.18 10.00 -14.71
CA ARG A 97 0.39 8.81 -15.35
C ARG A 97 1.89 8.70 -15.10
N LEU A 98 2.33 7.53 -14.66
CA LEU A 98 3.73 7.25 -14.30
C LEU A 98 4.27 6.13 -15.20
N GLY A 99 5.17 6.52 -16.11
CA GLY A 99 5.80 5.63 -17.09
C GLY A 99 7.17 5.12 -16.62
N ALA A 100 8.14 5.05 -17.53
CA ALA A 100 9.52 4.65 -17.20
C ALA A 100 10.48 5.86 -17.23
N PRO A 101 10.60 6.63 -16.13
CA PRO A 101 11.50 7.78 -16.07
C PRO A 101 12.94 7.41 -15.70
N THR A 102 13.89 8.29 -16.02
CA THR A 102 15.28 8.23 -15.52
C THR A 102 15.38 8.56 -14.04
N VAL A 103 14.39 9.27 -13.49
CA VAL A 103 14.27 9.59 -12.07
C VAL A 103 12.98 8.98 -11.55
N THR A 104 13.11 7.94 -10.72
CA THR A 104 11.98 7.21 -10.13
C THR A 104 11.55 7.77 -8.76
N ALA A 105 12.37 8.64 -8.17
CA ALA A 105 12.06 9.33 -6.94
C ALA A 105 11.33 10.66 -7.23
N ILE A 106 10.17 10.84 -6.62
CA ILE A 106 9.35 12.06 -6.71
C ILE A 106 9.18 12.61 -5.30
N ASP A 107 9.68 13.82 -5.08
CA ASP A 107 9.64 14.50 -3.81
C ASP A 107 8.44 15.44 -3.73
N VAL A 108 7.63 15.27 -2.68
CA VAL A 108 6.52 16.18 -2.35
C VAL A 108 6.92 16.93 -1.08
N ARG A 109 7.23 18.22 -1.23
CA ARG A 109 7.69 19.11 -0.14
C ARG A 109 6.69 20.21 0.21
N GLN A 110 5.56 20.26 -0.48
CA GLN A 110 4.47 21.22 -0.28
C GLN A 110 3.13 20.50 -0.35
N ALA A 111 2.04 21.20 -0.03
CA ALA A 111 0.69 20.66 -0.17
C ALA A 111 0.34 20.44 -1.65
N THR A 112 -0.04 19.22 -1.98
CA THR A 112 -0.37 18.75 -3.33
C THR A 112 -1.59 17.83 -3.26
N GLN A 113 -2.47 17.92 -4.25
CA GLN A 113 -3.64 17.05 -4.35
C GLN A 113 -3.81 16.55 -5.78
N VAL A 114 -4.20 15.29 -5.92
CA VAL A 114 -4.56 14.64 -7.19
C VAL A 114 -5.77 13.73 -6.98
N ALA A 115 -6.44 13.38 -8.08
CA ALA A 115 -7.49 12.36 -8.07
C ALA A 115 -6.90 10.96 -7.99
N GLY A 116 -5.76 10.72 -8.63
CA GLY A 116 -5.14 9.40 -8.63
C GLY A 116 -3.72 9.34 -9.20
N LEU A 117 -3.09 8.19 -9.03
CA LEU A 117 -1.78 7.84 -9.56
C LEU A 117 -1.92 6.51 -10.31
N SER A 118 -1.67 6.51 -11.62
CA SER A 118 -1.71 5.32 -12.46
C SER A 118 -0.30 4.96 -12.92
N PHE A 119 0.19 3.80 -12.48
CA PHE A 119 1.51 3.27 -12.83
C PHE A 119 1.37 2.36 -14.04
N LEU A 120 1.99 2.76 -15.14
CA LEU A 120 1.85 2.07 -16.42
C LEU A 120 2.61 0.75 -16.43
N SER A 121 2.17 -0.18 -17.27
CA SER A 121 2.85 -1.47 -17.44
C SER A 121 4.34 -1.31 -17.76
N GLY A 122 5.18 -2.04 -17.03
CA GLY A 122 6.64 -1.98 -17.17
C GLY A 122 7.30 -0.74 -16.54
N ALA A 123 6.53 0.13 -15.87
CA ALA A 123 7.12 1.20 -15.08
C ALA A 123 7.99 0.62 -13.94
N PRO A 124 9.13 1.27 -13.62
CA PRO A 124 9.94 0.87 -12.47
C PRO A 124 9.21 1.18 -11.16
N ALA A 125 9.71 0.62 -10.05
CA ALA A 125 9.25 0.97 -8.72
C ALA A 125 9.50 2.46 -8.45
N HIS A 126 8.43 3.25 -8.43
CA HIS A 126 8.49 4.66 -8.10
C HIS A 126 8.54 4.84 -6.58
N SER A 127 9.21 5.90 -6.13
CA SER A 127 9.27 6.30 -4.73
C SER A 127 8.75 7.71 -4.56
N PHE A 128 7.72 7.88 -3.74
CA PHE A 128 7.17 9.18 -3.36
C PHE A 128 7.66 9.58 -1.97
N ASN A 129 8.44 10.65 -1.88
CA ASN A 129 8.96 11.15 -0.62
C ASN A 129 8.10 12.34 -0.16
N VAL A 130 7.13 12.09 0.72
CA VAL A 130 6.27 13.15 1.29
C VAL A 130 6.90 13.62 2.58
N THR A 131 7.68 14.71 2.51
CA THR A 131 8.59 15.10 3.59
C THR A 131 8.35 16.53 4.06
N GLY A 132 7.78 16.68 5.25
CA GLY A 132 7.75 17.96 5.97
C GLY A 132 9.16 18.35 6.42
N ASN A 133 9.53 19.62 6.24
CA ASN A 133 10.89 20.09 6.52
C ASN A 133 10.87 21.49 7.15
N ALA A 134 12.04 22.12 7.32
CA ALA A 134 12.13 23.47 7.88
C ALA A 134 11.40 24.54 7.03
N GLY A 135 11.19 24.26 5.73
CA GLY A 135 10.43 25.11 4.81
C GLY A 135 8.91 24.97 4.92
N GLY A 136 8.40 23.96 5.63
CA GLY A 136 6.97 23.78 5.87
C GLY A 136 6.54 22.32 5.93
N ALA A 137 5.27 22.11 6.28
CA ALA A 137 4.63 20.81 6.18
C ALA A 137 4.45 20.41 4.71
N ALA A 138 4.52 19.11 4.43
CA ALA A 138 4.25 18.54 3.11
C ALA A 138 3.00 17.67 3.17
N SER A 139 2.20 17.71 2.11
CA SER A 139 0.99 16.88 2.03
C SER A 139 0.78 16.37 0.62
N LEU A 140 0.51 15.08 0.47
CA LEU A 140 0.00 14.47 -0.75
C LEU A 140 -1.38 13.91 -0.47
N VAL A 141 -2.40 14.52 -1.06
CA VAL A 141 -3.80 14.06 -0.95
C VAL A 141 -4.20 13.38 -2.25
N ILE A 142 -4.68 12.13 -2.14
CA ILE A 142 -5.23 11.35 -3.23
C ILE A 142 -6.71 11.14 -2.94
N SER A 143 -7.58 11.81 -3.69
CA SER A 143 -9.00 11.96 -3.33
C SER A 143 -10.00 11.50 -4.40
N GLY A 144 -9.54 10.79 -5.44
CA GLY A 144 -10.40 10.29 -6.51
C GLY A 144 -10.33 8.77 -6.61
N VAL A 145 -9.80 8.28 -7.73
CA VAL A 145 -9.67 6.84 -8.00
C VAL A 145 -8.66 6.15 -7.08
N GLY A 146 -7.67 6.89 -6.56
CA GLY A 146 -6.59 6.30 -5.75
C GLY A 146 -5.38 5.89 -6.58
N ILE A 147 -4.71 4.85 -6.14
CA ILE A 147 -3.60 4.21 -6.85
C ILE A 147 -4.16 3.12 -7.76
N ASP A 148 -3.62 3.04 -8.97
CA ASP A 148 -3.84 1.97 -9.95
C ASP A 148 -2.47 1.49 -10.40
N ASP A 149 -1.96 0.40 -9.80
CA ASP A 149 -0.66 -0.17 -10.18
C ASP A 149 -0.80 -1.28 -11.23
N GLN A 150 -0.43 -0.96 -12.47
CA GLN A 150 -0.34 -1.93 -13.57
C GLN A 150 1.10 -2.27 -13.94
N SER A 151 2.08 -1.74 -13.19
CA SER A 151 3.50 -1.82 -13.51
C SER A 151 4.11 -3.18 -13.19
N GLY A 152 3.53 -3.90 -12.22
CA GLY A 152 4.11 -5.09 -11.61
C GLY A 152 5.21 -4.78 -10.58
N ASN A 153 5.50 -3.50 -10.32
CA ASN A 153 6.48 -3.01 -9.36
C ASN A 153 5.83 -2.06 -8.36
N ARG A 154 5.42 -2.62 -7.21
CA ARG A 154 4.72 -1.92 -6.13
C ARG A 154 5.31 -0.51 -5.86
N PRO A 155 4.52 0.57 -5.96
CA PRO A 155 5.01 1.91 -5.65
C PRO A 155 5.28 2.06 -4.15
N SER A 156 6.32 2.82 -3.81
CA SER A 156 6.67 3.11 -2.42
C SER A 156 6.36 4.56 -2.05
N PHE A 157 5.82 4.76 -0.85
CA PHE A 157 5.60 6.07 -0.26
C PHE A 157 6.36 6.15 1.05
N VAL A 158 7.25 7.12 1.17
CA VAL A 158 7.98 7.43 2.40
C VAL A 158 7.45 8.74 2.93
N VAL A 159 6.79 8.68 4.08
CA VAL A 159 6.10 9.81 4.71
C VAL A 159 6.84 10.18 5.98
N SER A 160 7.40 11.38 6.05
CA SER A 160 8.17 11.81 7.21
C SER A 160 8.07 13.31 7.42
N GLY A 161 8.44 13.78 8.61
CA GLY A 161 8.46 15.21 8.88
C GLY A 161 9.46 15.59 9.95
N ILE A 162 9.32 16.81 10.44
CA ILE A 162 10.00 17.29 11.63
C ILE A 162 8.97 17.82 12.62
N SER A 163 9.40 18.08 13.86
CA SER A 163 8.54 18.75 14.84
C SER A 163 7.98 20.06 14.28
N GLY A 164 6.66 20.23 14.32
CA GLY A 164 5.95 21.40 13.79
C GLY A 164 5.58 21.31 12.30
N ASN A 165 6.32 20.54 11.49
CA ASN A 165 6.09 20.42 10.05
C ASN A 165 6.00 18.94 9.66
N LEU A 166 4.77 18.41 9.70
CA LEU A 166 4.49 17.01 9.39
C LEU A 166 4.60 16.73 7.89
N GLY A 167 4.96 15.49 7.54
CA GLY A 167 4.65 14.94 6.21
C GLY A 167 3.34 14.17 6.29
N THR A 168 2.41 14.42 5.37
CA THR A 168 1.09 13.78 5.36
C THR A 168 0.80 13.12 4.02
N LEU A 169 0.54 11.82 4.02
CA LEU A 169 -0.07 11.12 2.89
C LEU A 169 -1.53 10.86 3.25
N GLN A 170 -2.48 11.28 2.43
CA GLN A 170 -3.90 11.06 2.68
C GLN A 170 -4.60 10.42 1.49
N PHE A 171 -5.31 9.33 1.76
CA PHE A 171 -6.33 8.76 0.88
C PHE A 171 -7.71 9.24 1.38
N ALA A 172 -8.48 9.87 0.50
CA ALA A 172 -9.78 10.46 0.80
C ALA A 172 -10.83 10.04 -0.22
N ASN A 173 -12.11 10.35 0.06
CA ASN A 173 -13.25 9.93 -0.75
C ASN A 173 -13.23 8.40 -1.01
N SER A 174 -13.24 7.95 -2.26
CA SER A 174 -13.20 6.53 -2.64
C SER A 174 -11.79 6.02 -2.98
N ALA A 175 -10.73 6.79 -2.71
CA ALA A 175 -9.39 6.44 -3.12
C ALA A 175 -8.90 5.13 -2.48
N THR A 176 -8.27 4.27 -3.28
CA THR A 176 -7.57 3.06 -2.81
C THR A 176 -6.06 3.29 -2.71
N ALA A 177 -5.41 2.70 -1.70
CA ALA A 177 -3.95 2.58 -1.64
C ALA A 177 -3.38 1.42 -2.48
N ASP A 178 -4.27 0.62 -3.09
CA ASP A 178 -3.98 -0.54 -3.93
C ASP A 178 -2.94 -1.46 -3.30
N ASP A 179 -1.81 -1.75 -3.95
CA ASP A 179 -0.75 -2.64 -3.44
C ASP A 179 0.46 -1.87 -2.88
N ALA A 180 0.36 -0.56 -2.68
CA ALA A 180 1.49 0.31 -2.34
C ALA A 180 2.25 -0.13 -1.06
N VAL A 181 3.54 0.19 -1.01
CA VAL A 181 4.37 0.06 0.20
C VAL A 181 4.48 1.43 0.87
N ILE A 182 3.73 1.65 1.94
CA ILE A 182 3.67 2.92 2.64
C ILE A 182 4.47 2.83 3.94
N THR A 183 5.56 3.57 4.02
CA THR A 183 6.42 3.70 5.21
C THR A 183 6.23 5.06 5.84
N THR A 184 5.60 5.09 7.01
CA THR A 184 5.38 6.30 7.79
C THR A 184 6.44 6.43 8.86
N GLY A 185 7.40 7.33 8.64
CA GLY A 185 8.50 7.69 9.53
C GLY A 185 8.12 8.67 10.63
N ALA A 186 9.12 9.11 11.41
CA ALA A 186 8.95 10.09 12.47
C ALA A 186 8.26 11.37 11.95
N PHE A 187 7.27 11.86 12.70
CA PHE A 187 6.44 13.02 12.34
C PHE A 187 5.73 12.89 10.97
N GLY A 188 5.67 11.67 10.43
CA GLY A 188 4.86 11.32 9.27
C GLY A 188 3.47 10.87 9.70
N VAL A 189 2.46 11.21 8.90
CA VAL A 189 1.09 10.74 9.07
C VAL A 189 0.58 10.17 7.76
N THR A 190 0.21 8.89 7.75
CA THR A 190 -0.61 8.32 6.68
C THR A 190 -2.05 8.29 7.13
N ARG A 191 -2.96 8.86 6.35
CA ARG A 191 -4.37 9.03 6.72
C ARG A 191 -5.31 8.38 5.72
N PHE A 192 -6.33 7.71 6.23
CA PHE A 192 -7.48 7.23 5.46
C PHE A 192 -8.73 7.94 5.98
N THR A 193 -9.45 8.63 5.09
CA THR A 193 -10.71 9.34 5.40
C THR A 193 -11.85 8.88 4.50
N ASP A 194 -13.08 9.23 4.87
CA ASP A 194 -14.28 8.97 4.08
C ASP A 194 -14.46 7.47 3.81
N THR A 195 -14.72 7.07 2.56
CA THR A 195 -14.88 5.67 2.15
C THR A 195 -13.61 5.11 1.51
N SER A 196 -12.44 5.68 1.80
CA SER A 196 -11.17 5.25 1.21
C SER A 196 -10.82 3.83 1.68
N SER A 197 -9.96 3.16 0.92
CA SER A 197 -9.58 1.78 1.22
C SER A 197 -8.06 1.57 1.16
N GLY A 198 -7.58 0.59 1.94
CA GLY A 198 -6.16 0.24 1.98
C GLY A 198 -5.73 -0.78 0.93
N GLY A 199 -6.66 -1.32 0.13
CA GLY A 199 -6.38 -2.37 -0.86
C GLY A 199 -5.59 -3.55 -0.27
N THR A 200 -4.51 -3.92 -0.94
CA THR A 200 -3.50 -4.88 -0.47
C THR A 200 -2.21 -4.20 -0.01
N ALA A 201 -2.26 -2.91 0.33
CA ALA A 201 -1.09 -2.12 0.68
C ALA A 201 -0.38 -2.66 1.93
N GLN A 202 0.94 -2.50 1.95
CA GLN A 202 1.75 -2.73 3.13
C GLN A 202 1.91 -1.42 3.88
N LEU A 203 1.43 -1.36 5.13
CA LEU A 203 1.57 -0.19 5.99
C LEU A 203 2.64 -0.44 7.06
N VAL A 204 3.72 0.34 7.01
CA VAL A 204 4.78 0.31 8.01
C VAL A 204 4.76 1.63 8.78
N ALA A 205 4.35 1.60 10.04
CA ALA A 205 4.46 2.74 10.93
C ALA A 205 5.76 2.61 11.72
N ASN A 206 6.78 3.39 11.38
CA ASN A 206 8.02 3.45 12.14
C ASN A 206 7.85 4.30 13.41
N LEU A 207 8.84 4.24 14.31
CA LEU A 207 8.81 5.01 15.55
C LEU A 207 8.57 6.50 15.27
N GLY A 208 7.58 7.08 15.96
CA GLY A 208 7.16 8.47 15.78
C GLY A 208 6.28 8.75 14.56
N GLY A 209 6.00 7.74 13.73
CA GLY A 209 5.03 7.80 12.64
C GLY A 209 3.64 7.32 13.07
N ALA A 210 2.62 7.80 12.38
CA ALA A 210 1.24 7.43 12.66
C ALA A 210 0.46 7.06 11.39
N VAL A 211 -0.22 5.92 11.43
CA VAL A 211 -1.28 5.58 10.48
C VAL A 211 -2.62 5.86 11.16
N ASP A 212 -3.43 6.72 10.57
CA ASP A 212 -4.69 7.17 11.14
C ASP A 212 -5.86 6.89 10.20
N MET A 213 -6.82 6.12 10.68
CA MET A 213 -8.03 5.76 9.95
C MET A 213 -9.30 6.16 10.72
N SER A 214 -9.16 6.96 11.78
CA SER A 214 -10.28 7.44 12.59
C SER A 214 -11.24 8.34 11.81
N GLY A 215 -10.76 8.95 10.70
CA GLY A 215 -11.53 9.80 9.81
C GLY A 215 -12.37 9.07 8.76
N LEU A 216 -12.40 7.73 8.76
CA LEU A 216 -13.27 6.97 7.85
C LEU A 216 -14.75 7.16 8.19
N THR A 217 -15.60 7.21 7.18
CA THR A 217 -17.06 7.11 7.33
C THR A 217 -17.54 5.66 7.20
N SER A 218 -16.77 4.80 6.54
CA SER A 218 -16.97 3.34 6.53
C SER A 218 -16.74 2.71 7.91
N SER A 219 -17.03 1.42 8.06
CA SER A 219 -16.76 0.67 9.29
C SER A 219 -15.28 0.32 9.49
N GLY A 220 -14.44 0.50 8.47
CA GLY A 220 -13.07 0.02 8.46
C GLY A 220 -12.46 -0.10 7.07
N ILE A 221 -11.21 -0.60 7.01
CA ILE A 221 -10.52 -0.93 5.77
C ILE A 221 -9.87 -2.32 5.87
N SER A 222 -9.50 -2.85 4.71
CA SER A 222 -8.56 -3.96 4.60
C SER A 222 -7.23 -3.47 4.03
N VAL A 223 -6.14 -4.11 4.46
CA VAL A 223 -4.77 -3.86 4.02
C VAL A 223 -4.03 -5.18 3.84
N GLY A 224 -2.97 -5.15 3.03
CA GLY A 224 -2.04 -6.25 2.84
C GLY A 224 -1.42 -6.74 4.13
N SER A 225 -0.75 -5.83 4.84
CA SER A 225 -0.07 -6.12 6.09
C SER A 225 0.19 -4.84 6.88
N ILE A 226 0.31 -4.95 8.19
CA ILE A 226 0.76 -3.88 9.07
C ILE A 226 2.04 -4.27 9.81
N ALA A 227 2.94 -3.30 10.02
CA ALA A 227 4.17 -3.52 10.79
C ALA A 227 4.70 -2.22 11.42
N GLY A 228 5.62 -2.38 12.38
CA GLY A 228 6.49 -1.31 12.89
C GLY A 228 6.20 -0.84 14.32
N ALA A 229 7.01 0.12 14.76
CA ALA A 229 7.06 0.64 16.13
C ALA A 229 6.21 1.92 16.34
N GLY A 230 5.53 2.39 15.30
CA GLY A 230 4.70 3.59 15.31
C GLY A 230 3.26 3.33 15.75
N ASN A 231 2.41 4.34 15.56
CA ASN A 231 1.03 4.31 16.03
C ASN A 231 0.06 3.92 14.91
N PHE A 232 -0.91 3.08 15.22
CA PHE A 232 -2.10 2.85 14.40
C PHE A 232 -3.33 3.36 15.15
N ALA A 233 -3.90 4.47 14.70
CA ALA A 233 -5.08 5.11 15.28
C ALA A 233 -6.33 4.68 14.51
N LEU A 234 -7.06 3.71 15.09
CA LEU A 234 -8.24 3.11 14.47
C LEU A 234 -9.51 3.96 14.64
N GLY A 235 -9.59 4.79 15.68
CA GLY A 235 -10.86 5.37 16.11
C GLY A 235 -11.84 4.25 16.49
N SER A 236 -13.07 4.31 15.98
CA SER A 236 -14.10 3.27 16.14
C SER A 236 -14.12 2.25 14.98
N LYS A 237 -13.04 2.14 14.21
CA LYS A 237 -13.00 1.38 12.95
C LYS A 237 -12.37 0.01 13.10
N THR A 238 -12.70 -0.88 12.16
CA THR A 238 -12.11 -2.20 12.04
C THR A 238 -10.95 -2.17 11.05
N LEU A 239 -9.76 -2.60 11.48
CA LEU A 239 -8.63 -2.81 10.60
C LEU A 239 -8.49 -4.30 10.27
N THR A 240 -8.69 -4.66 9.01
CA THR A 240 -8.46 -6.02 8.53
C THR A 240 -7.05 -6.12 7.92
N THR A 241 -6.24 -7.07 8.38
CA THR A 241 -4.84 -7.21 7.93
C THR A 241 -4.45 -8.66 7.70
N GLY A 242 -3.44 -8.87 6.84
CA GLY A 242 -2.83 -10.17 6.55
C GLY A 242 -3.13 -10.71 5.15
N LEU A 243 -3.66 -9.90 4.24
CA LEU A 243 -3.92 -10.29 2.84
C LEU A 243 -2.64 -10.68 2.08
N LEU A 244 -1.46 -10.18 2.48
CA LEU A 244 -0.18 -10.55 1.88
C LEU A 244 0.37 -11.91 2.36
N ASN A 245 -0.26 -12.57 3.33
CA ASN A 245 0.18 -13.85 3.90
C ASN A 245 1.62 -13.85 4.46
N THR A 246 2.12 -12.68 4.85
CA THR A 246 3.45 -12.52 5.45
C THR A 246 3.39 -12.45 6.98
N ASP A 247 4.47 -12.86 7.62
CA ASP A 247 4.64 -12.67 9.06
C ASP A 247 5.03 -11.20 9.33
N THR A 248 4.30 -10.53 10.22
CA THR A 248 4.59 -9.13 10.59
C THR A 248 4.54 -8.89 12.09
N GLU A 249 5.26 -7.86 12.53
CA GLU A 249 5.27 -7.41 13.93
C GLU A 249 4.87 -5.95 14.04
N VAL A 250 3.89 -5.68 14.92
CA VAL A 250 3.54 -4.36 15.41
C VAL A 250 4.02 -4.24 16.85
N SER A 251 5.10 -3.49 17.03
CA SER A 251 5.72 -3.20 18.32
C SER A 251 5.28 -1.86 18.90
N GLY A 252 4.68 -1.01 18.08
CA GLY A 252 4.06 0.23 18.51
C GLY A 252 2.63 0.03 19.03
N VAL A 253 1.87 1.12 19.11
CA VAL A 253 0.54 1.12 19.74
C VAL A 253 -0.56 1.12 18.68
N ILE A 254 -1.42 0.11 18.71
CA ILE A 254 -2.73 0.13 18.06
C ILE A 254 -3.75 0.67 19.07
N SER A 255 -4.51 1.68 18.68
CA SER A 255 -5.39 2.45 19.57
C SER A 255 -6.74 2.74 18.92
N GLY A 256 -7.79 2.95 19.73
CA GLY A 256 -9.10 3.36 19.22
C GLY A 256 -10.26 2.87 20.09
N ALA A 257 -11.06 3.80 20.60
CA ALA A 257 -12.27 3.45 21.34
C ALA A 257 -13.32 2.83 20.39
N GLY A 258 -13.69 1.58 20.64
CA GLY A 258 -14.56 0.79 19.75
C GLY A 258 -13.84 0.24 18.51
N GLY A 259 -12.59 0.63 18.27
CA GLY A 259 -11.78 0.11 17.17
C GLY A 259 -11.41 -1.35 17.38
N SER A 260 -11.41 -2.13 16.30
CA SER A 260 -11.17 -3.57 16.35
C SER A 260 -10.16 -4.01 15.29
N LEU A 261 -9.59 -5.20 15.50
CA LEU A 261 -8.62 -5.79 14.59
C LEU A 261 -9.16 -7.12 14.04
N THR A 262 -9.09 -7.32 12.72
CA THR A 262 -9.39 -8.60 12.10
C THR A 262 -8.14 -9.14 11.40
N LYS A 263 -7.67 -10.31 11.83
CA LYS A 263 -6.53 -11.00 11.23
C LYS A 263 -7.02 -12.07 10.26
N VAL A 264 -6.59 -11.94 9.00
CA VAL A 264 -6.85 -12.88 7.89
C VAL A 264 -5.52 -13.35 7.28
N GLY A 265 -5.59 -14.27 6.33
CA GLY A 265 -4.42 -14.85 5.66
C GLY A 265 -3.56 -15.74 6.57
N ASN A 266 -2.62 -16.44 5.95
CA ASN A 266 -1.88 -17.55 6.59
C ASN A 266 -0.72 -17.10 7.48
N GLY A 267 -0.19 -15.90 7.26
CA GLY A 267 0.95 -15.36 8.02
C GLY A 267 0.64 -15.14 9.50
N ALA A 268 1.68 -14.93 10.30
CA ALA A 268 1.57 -14.59 11.72
C ALA A 268 1.51 -13.07 11.92
N LEU A 269 0.58 -12.60 12.75
CA LEU A 269 0.61 -11.23 13.28
C LEU A 269 1.15 -11.24 14.70
N ILE A 270 2.27 -10.55 14.92
CA ILE A 270 2.91 -10.42 16.22
C ILE A 270 2.55 -9.05 16.81
N LEU A 271 1.86 -9.05 17.95
CA LEU A 271 1.53 -7.86 18.73
C LEU A 271 2.44 -7.80 19.95
N SER A 272 3.47 -6.96 19.88
CA SER A 272 4.45 -6.78 20.97
C SER A 272 4.32 -5.43 21.69
N GLY A 273 3.56 -4.49 21.14
CA GLY A 273 3.23 -3.23 21.80
C GLY A 273 2.16 -3.34 22.90
N SER A 274 1.97 -2.25 23.64
CA SER A 274 0.87 -2.10 24.60
C SER A 274 -0.32 -1.43 23.91
N ASN A 275 -1.23 -2.24 23.36
CA ASN A 275 -2.36 -1.75 22.59
C ASN A 275 -3.49 -1.22 23.49
N THR A 276 -4.29 -0.29 22.96
CA THR A 276 -5.37 0.40 23.68
C THR A 276 -6.70 0.43 22.93
N TYR A 277 -6.80 -0.26 21.79
CA TYR A 277 -8.09 -0.44 21.12
C TYR A 277 -9.05 -1.29 21.97
N SER A 278 -10.36 -1.02 21.90
CA SER A 278 -11.34 -1.65 22.81
C SER A 278 -12.40 -2.50 22.11
N GLY A 279 -12.49 -2.50 20.78
CA GLY A 279 -13.45 -3.30 20.01
C GLY A 279 -13.11 -4.78 19.89
N GLY A 280 -11.93 -5.21 20.34
CA GLY A 280 -11.49 -6.61 20.34
C GLY A 280 -10.73 -7.04 19.09
N THR A 281 -10.38 -8.33 19.06
CA THR A 281 -9.59 -8.95 17.99
C THR A 281 -10.31 -10.18 17.45
N GLN A 282 -10.51 -10.24 16.13
CA GLN A 282 -11.06 -11.38 15.43
C GLN A 282 -9.92 -12.08 14.66
N LEU A 283 -9.64 -13.33 15.00
CA LEU A 283 -8.66 -14.17 14.30
C LEU A 283 -9.40 -15.15 13.39
N ASN A 284 -9.47 -14.82 12.11
CA ASN A 284 -10.15 -15.63 11.10
C ASN A 284 -9.21 -16.62 10.40
N ALA A 285 -7.92 -16.26 10.24
CA ALA A 285 -6.92 -17.12 9.61
C ALA A 285 -5.48 -16.84 10.13
N GLY A 286 -4.64 -17.86 10.06
CA GLY A 286 -3.22 -17.80 10.39
C GLY A 286 -2.94 -17.88 11.89
N SER A 287 -1.92 -17.15 12.33
CA SER A 287 -1.50 -17.13 13.73
C SER A 287 -1.54 -15.72 14.31
N LEU A 288 -1.94 -15.62 15.59
CA LEU A 288 -1.79 -14.41 16.39
C LEU A 288 -0.78 -14.68 17.51
N VAL A 289 0.29 -13.90 17.55
CA VAL A 289 1.33 -13.98 18.57
C VAL A 289 1.25 -12.74 19.46
N VAL A 290 1.09 -12.93 20.76
CA VAL A 290 1.14 -11.81 21.71
C VAL A 290 2.43 -11.85 22.52
N ALA A 291 3.11 -10.71 22.61
CA ALA A 291 4.37 -10.55 23.32
C ALA A 291 4.33 -9.47 24.43
N SER A 292 3.19 -8.81 24.61
CA SER A 292 2.92 -7.84 25.68
C SER A 292 1.66 -8.20 26.47
N ASN A 293 1.60 -7.85 27.75
CA ASN A 293 0.43 -8.07 28.61
C ASN A 293 -0.82 -7.34 28.09
N ASN A 294 -0.63 -6.22 27.42
CA ASN A 294 -1.70 -5.38 26.84
C ASN A 294 -1.80 -5.54 25.32
N ALA A 295 -1.23 -6.62 24.75
CA ALA A 295 -1.16 -6.79 23.30
C ALA A 295 -2.54 -6.88 22.62
N LEU A 296 -3.60 -7.29 23.33
CA LEU A 296 -4.95 -7.41 22.76
C LEU A 296 -5.84 -6.18 23.02
N GLY A 297 -5.30 -5.14 23.66
CA GLY A 297 -6.10 -3.99 24.09
C GLY A 297 -7.12 -4.37 25.16
N GLY A 298 -8.27 -3.69 25.14
CA GLY A 298 -9.34 -3.83 26.13
C GLY A 298 -10.50 -4.75 25.71
N GLY A 299 -10.46 -5.34 24.50
CA GLY A 299 -11.57 -6.12 23.95
C GLY A 299 -11.36 -7.64 23.93
N THR A 300 -12.44 -8.36 23.58
CA THR A 300 -12.49 -9.83 23.45
C THR A 300 -11.62 -10.34 22.29
N LEU A 301 -10.99 -11.50 22.46
CA LEU A 301 -10.41 -12.27 21.35
C LEU A 301 -11.37 -13.37 20.91
N ASN A 302 -11.78 -13.32 19.64
CA ASN A 302 -12.61 -14.32 18.98
C ASN A 302 -11.75 -15.08 17.96
N MET A 303 -11.78 -16.40 18.01
CA MET A 303 -10.99 -17.25 17.11
C MET A 303 -11.89 -18.19 16.32
N ALA A 304 -11.71 -18.20 15.01
CA ALA A 304 -12.26 -19.23 14.14
C ALA A 304 -11.65 -20.61 14.49
N SER A 305 -12.25 -21.67 13.97
CA SER A 305 -11.75 -23.03 14.20
C SER A 305 -10.37 -23.25 13.59
N GLY A 306 -9.55 -24.04 14.29
CA GLY A 306 -8.21 -24.42 13.83
C GLY A 306 -7.16 -23.31 13.86
N GLN A 307 -7.47 -22.12 14.40
CA GLN A 307 -6.51 -21.02 14.46
C GLN A 307 -5.50 -21.17 15.62
N ALA A 308 -4.29 -20.63 15.42
CA ALA A 308 -3.22 -20.69 16.40
C ALA A 308 -3.08 -19.36 17.16
N PHE A 309 -3.14 -19.43 18.48
CA PHE A 309 -2.81 -18.32 19.37
C PHE A 309 -1.56 -18.66 20.19
N LEU A 310 -0.54 -17.81 20.09
CA LEU A 310 0.77 -18.04 20.66
C LEU A 310 1.15 -16.95 21.66
N LEU A 311 1.71 -17.36 22.79
CA LEU A 311 2.22 -16.47 23.83
C LEU A 311 3.75 -16.47 23.76
N ARG A 312 4.37 -15.31 23.49
CA ARG A 312 5.85 -15.18 23.43
C ARG A 312 6.46 -14.82 24.78
N THR A 313 5.70 -14.16 25.65
CA THR A 313 6.09 -13.83 27.04
C THR A 313 5.18 -14.55 28.04
N ARG A 314 5.40 -14.37 29.36
CA ARG A 314 4.45 -14.83 30.39
C ARG A 314 3.37 -13.76 30.57
N PRO A 315 2.19 -13.86 29.92
CA PRO A 315 1.16 -12.86 30.10
C PRO A 315 0.62 -12.93 31.54
N THR A 316 0.56 -11.79 32.22
CA THR A 316 -0.37 -11.63 33.34
C THR A 316 -1.65 -11.06 32.76
N PHE A 317 -2.60 -11.92 32.40
CA PHE A 317 -3.92 -11.48 32.00
C PHE A 317 -4.57 -10.77 33.20
N ARG A 318 -4.75 -9.44 33.13
CA ARG A 318 -5.60 -8.75 34.10
C ARG A 318 -7.06 -9.08 33.77
N SER A 319 -7.79 -9.54 34.78
CA SER A 319 -9.26 -9.73 34.85
C SER A 319 -9.98 -10.03 33.52
N ALA A 320 -10.31 -11.32 33.32
CA ALA A 320 -11.34 -11.80 32.39
C ALA A 320 -11.38 -11.13 31.01
N MET A 321 -10.34 -11.31 30.18
CA MET A 321 -10.57 -11.23 28.73
C MET A 321 -11.52 -12.39 28.38
N PRO A 322 -12.75 -12.13 27.90
CA PRO A 322 -13.60 -13.21 27.41
C PRO A 322 -12.88 -13.81 26.19
N PHE A 323 -12.75 -15.13 26.18
CA PHE A 323 -12.19 -15.85 25.05
C PHE A 323 -13.33 -16.66 24.44
N SER A 324 -13.60 -16.48 23.15
CA SER A 324 -14.49 -17.37 22.41
C SER A 324 -13.65 -18.13 21.38
N SER A 325 -13.52 -19.45 21.59
CA SER A 325 -12.78 -20.31 20.67
C SER A 325 -13.60 -21.52 20.28
N GLN A 326 -13.89 -21.63 18.99
CA GLN A 326 -14.49 -22.83 18.41
C GLN A 326 -13.36 -23.81 18.02
N GLY A 327 -12.71 -24.46 18.98
CA GLY A 327 -11.67 -25.47 18.69
C GLY A 327 -10.29 -24.92 18.30
N ALA A 328 -9.85 -23.84 18.94
CA ALA A 328 -8.52 -23.25 18.73
C ALA A 328 -7.42 -23.98 19.54
N VAL A 329 -6.20 -24.02 19.00
CA VAL A 329 -5.03 -24.56 19.71
C VAL A 329 -4.27 -23.41 20.37
N ILE A 330 -4.28 -23.39 21.70
CA ILE A 330 -3.46 -22.46 22.50
C ILE A 330 -2.17 -23.18 22.86
N SER A 331 -1.05 -22.78 22.28
CA SER A 331 0.25 -23.41 22.55
C SER A 331 1.29 -22.39 23.03
N ARG A 332 2.16 -22.84 23.94
CA ARG A 332 3.32 -22.06 24.39
C ARG A 332 4.53 -22.49 23.57
N ARG A 333 5.27 -21.54 23.01
CA ARG A 333 6.60 -21.84 22.44
C ARG A 333 7.59 -22.00 23.60
N ARG A 334 7.98 -23.23 23.94
CA ARG A 334 9.17 -23.46 24.78
C ARG A 334 10.39 -23.50 23.87
N GLN A 335 11.23 -22.46 23.88
CA GLN A 335 12.61 -22.65 23.44
C GLN A 335 13.29 -23.59 24.45
N ALA A 336 13.82 -24.72 23.96
CA ALA A 336 14.56 -25.64 24.79
C ALA A 336 15.86 -24.96 25.27
N GLN A 337 15.90 -24.47 26.51
CA GLN A 337 17.16 -24.10 27.14
C GLN A 337 17.94 -25.38 27.48
N ARG A 338 19.12 -25.55 26.87
CA ARG A 338 20.06 -26.58 27.32
C ARG A 338 20.52 -26.25 28.74
N ARG A 339 20.36 -27.19 29.67
CA ARG A 339 21.15 -27.20 30.92
C ARG A 339 22.63 -27.35 30.52
N PRO A 340 23.57 -26.55 31.04
CA PRO A 340 24.98 -26.83 30.84
C PRO A 340 25.32 -28.13 31.56
N SER A 341 25.59 -29.19 30.81
CA SER A 341 26.17 -30.41 31.37
C SER A 341 27.62 -30.11 31.73
N ARG A 342 27.96 -30.27 33.02
CA ARG A 342 29.35 -30.30 33.46
C ARG A 342 30.09 -31.42 32.72
N GLY A 343 31.07 -31.04 31.90
CA GLY A 343 32.16 -31.92 31.47
C GLY A 343 32.01 -32.55 30.09
N ARG A 344 33.05 -32.30 29.28
CA ARG A 344 33.46 -32.92 28.01
C ARG A 344 32.70 -32.51 26.74
N SER A 345 33.40 -31.64 26.01
CA SER A 345 33.15 -31.27 24.62
C SER A 345 33.32 -32.49 23.70
N ARG A 346 32.21 -32.99 23.16
CA ARG A 346 32.21 -33.76 21.91
C ARG A 346 31.11 -33.18 21.03
N MET A 347 31.49 -32.64 19.88
CA MET A 347 30.59 -32.00 18.93
C MET A 347 29.93 -33.12 18.11
N GLU A 348 28.76 -33.58 18.55
CA GLU A 348 27.89 -34.42 17.74
C GLU A 348 26.80 -33.54 17.12
N VAL A 349 26.79 -33.44 15.80
CA VAL A 349 25.68 -32.91 15.03
C VAL A 349 24.58 -33.95 15.08
N LEU A 350 23.51 -33.68 15.83
CA LEU A 350 22.31 -34.53 15.86
C LEU A 350 21.12 -33.72 15.34
N PRO A 351 20.26 -34.30 14.46
CA PRO A 351 19.15 -33.58 13.85
C PRO A 351 18.13 -33.15 14.91
N GLU A 352 17.54 -31.97 14.72
CA GLU A 352 16.47 -31.44 15.57
C GLU A 352 15.30 -32.43 15.65
N ARG A 353 14.89 -32.79 16.88
CA ARG A 353 13.70 -33.61 17.12
C ARG A 353 12.52 -32.72 17.55
N TRP A 354 11.43 -32.87 16.83
CA TRP A 354 10.15 -32.19 17.05
C TRP A 354 9.22 -33.10 17.85
N CYS A 355 8.64 -32.58 18.95
CA CYS A 355 7.54 -33.26 19.65
C CYS A 355 6.34 -32.31 19.79
N SER A 356 5.18 -32.76 19.31
CA SER A 356 3.86 -32.16 19.56
C SER A 356 3.29 -32.72 20.87
N THR A 357 2.67 -31.86 21.70
CA THR A 357 2.05 -32.24 22.98
C THR A 357 0.55 -32.54 22.88
N VAL A 358 -0.03 -32.72 21.68
CA VAL A 358 -1.50 -32.80 21.55
C VAL A 358 -2.05 -34.22 21.48
N LEU A 359 -1.24 -35.25 21.23
CA LEU A 359 -1.67 -36.65 21.42
C LEU A 359 -0.47 -37.46 21.93
N GLU A 360 -0.60 -38.08 23.11
CA GLU A 360 0.34 -39.12 23.53
C GLU A 360 0.30 -40.26 22.50
N ARG A 361 1.49 -40.71 22.06
CA ARG A 361 1.78 -41.60 20.92
C ARG A 361 1.73 -40.79 19.63
N TRP A 362 2.80 -40.56 18.86
CA TRP A 362 3.82 -41.46 18.35
C TRP A 362 5.13 -40.67 18.11
N CYS A 363 6.29 -41.22 18.45
CA CYS A 363 7.60 -40.64 18.13
C CYS A 363 8.45 -41.64 17.34
N TRP A 364 8.35 -41.73 16.02
CA TRP A 364 9.30 -42.48 15.17
C TRP A 364 9.36 -41.90 13.74
N PRO A 365 10.46 -42.11 12.99
CA PRO A 365 10.70 -43.42 12.36
C PRO A 365 11.98 -44.13 12.88
N PRO A 366 12.06 -45.47 12.74
CA PRO A 366 13.15 -46.27 13.29
C PRO A 366 14.43 -46.22 12.46
N LEU A 367 15.54 -45.91 13.13
CA LEU A 367 16.86 -46.25 12.64
C LEU A 367 17.17 -47.66 13.15
N THR A 368 17.10 -48.65 12.26
CA THR A 368 17.71 -49.96 12.49
C THR A 368 19.23 -49.82 12.40
N PRO A 369 20.01 -50.25 13.41
CA PRO A 369 21.45 -50.43 13.23
C PRO A 369 21.70 -51.75 12.47
N THR A 370 22.33 -51.67 11.30
CA THR A 370 23.00 -52.82 10.68
C THR A 370 24.22 -53.21 11.54
N PRO A 371 24.40 -54.50 11.88
CA PRO A 371 25.65 -54.94 12.49
C PRO A 371 26.65 -55.24 11.38
N GLU A 372 27.67 -54.38 11.20
CA GLU A 372 28.89 -54.80 10.52
C GLU A 372 29.83 -55.44 11.56
N GLY A 373 29.93 -56.75 11.47
CA GLY A 373 31.09 -57.50 11.95
C GLY A 373 31.83 -58.06 10.74
N ARG A 374 33.06 -57.60 10.52
CA ARG A 374 34.26 -58.43 10.39
C ARG A 374 35.51 -57.57 10.44
#